data_AF-A0A7S0RWS9-F1
#
_entry.id   AF-A0A7S0RWS9-F1
#
_cell.length_a   1.000
_cell.length_b   1.000
_cell.length_c   1.000
_cell.angle_alpha   90.00
_cell.angle_beta   90.00
_cell.angle_gamma   90.00
#
_symmetry.space_group_name_H-M   'P 1'
#
loop_
_entity.id
_entity.type
_entity.pdbx_description
1 polymer ?
#
loop_
_entity_poly.entity_id
_entity_poly.type
_entity_poly.pdbx_seq_one_letter_code
_entity_poly.pdbx_strand_id
1 'polypeptide(L)'
;MDLQNSDDLGLRRPNAWVSVAGPLVEREAVKSKRRQDLMSGASGNPPRFNTPQGNVHLTVRRRDENARIPPRERASRQARQATIVSALQLQREPKDSSLHYTLPRESDFGCIEYKLKMSSPHPIRLQQLITQMQFRLSEGEGEAFYYLGVDDDGYPKGLDAPNLDASLATINAMATQLRAIATLVRCFPGAHGRRCALVHIQRGTQEEVCYTDLRVAVAGCVDSGKSTLVAVLTHGRNGEPDLDSGRGSARMAVL
;
A
#
# COMPACT_ATOMS: atom_id res chain seq x y z
N MET A 1 -6.62 33.33 54.13
CA MET A 1 -5.35 34.00 54.48
C MET A 1 -4.45 32.89 54.97
N ASP A 2 -3.42 32.41 54.28
CA ASP A 2 -2.66 32.85 53.10
C ASP A 2 -2.07 31.57 52.48
N LEU A 3 -2.33 31.22 51.22
CA LEU A 3 -1.46 31.45 50.06
C LEU A 3 0.01 31.72 50.36
N GLN A 4 0.85 30.68 50.28
CA GLN A 4 2.21 30.69 49.68
C GLN A 4 2.92 29.34 49.92
N ASN A 5 2.90 28.45 48.93
CA ASN A 5 4.11 27.77 48.40
C ASN A 5 3.69 26.76 47.32
N SER A 6 3.96 27.10 46.06
CA SER A 6 3.90 26.14 44.95
C SER A 6 4.84 26.61 43.85
N ASP A 7 6.14 26.61 44.16
CA ASP A 7 7.24 26.62 43.19
C ASP A 7 7.97 25.27 43.32
N ASP A 8 7.41 24.22 42.71
CA ASP A 8 8.18 23.02 42.35
C ASP A 8 7.53 22.34 41.14
N LEU A 9 7.64 22.99 39.99
CA LEU A 9 7.45 22.34 38.70
C LEU A 9 8.83 22.09 38.11
N GLY A 10 9.32 20.88 38.35
CA GLY A 10 10.56 20.35 37.77
C GLY A 10 10.59 20.54 36.26
N LEU A 11 11.51 21.41 35.81
CA LEU A 11 11.91 21.52 34.42
C LEU A 11 12.49 20.18 33.95
N ARG A 12 11.66 19.36 33.29
CA ARG A 12 12.11 18.23 32.50
C ARG A 12 12.77 18.76 31.22
N ARG A 13 14.10 18.82 31.22
CA ARG A 13 14.89 19.07 30.01
C ARG A 13 14.67 17.92 29.01
N PRO A 14 14.40 18.20 27.71
CA PRO A 14 14.48 17.16 26.69
C PRO A 14 15.95 16.85 26.37
N ASN A 15 16.25 15.55 26.32
CA ASN A 15 17.59 15.01 26.11
C ASN A 15 18.14 15.38 24.73
N ALA A 16 19.42 15.77 24.73
CA ALA A 16 20.23 16.04 23.55
C ALA A 16 20.36 14.78 22.68
N TRP A 17 20.00 14.92 21.40
CA TRP A 17 20.23 13.88 20.41
C TRP A 17 21.71 13.90 20.02
N VAL A 18 22.42 12.81 20.37
CA VAL A 18 23.77 12.53 19.90
C VAL A 18 23.70 12.13 18.43
N SER A 19 24.31 12.94 17.57
CA SER A 19 24.54 12.60 16.16
C SER A 19 25.58 11.49 16.07
N VAL A 20 25.22 10.38 15.41
CA VAL A 20 26.19 9.39 14.91
C VAL A 20 26.12 9.40 13.39
N ALA A 21 27.20 9.87 12.78
CA ALA A 21 27.40 9.90 11.34
C ALA A 21 28.06 8.61 10.84
N GLY A 22 27.69 8.19 9.63
CA GLY A 22 28.45 7.31 8.72
C GLY A 22 27.76 6.01 8.31
N PRO A 23 28.05 5.43 7.12
CA PRO A 23 29.14 5.79 6.20
C PRO A 23 28.69 6.40 4.86
N LEU A 24 29.57 7.25 4.34
CA LEU A 24 29.58 7.83 2.99
C LEU A 24 29.59 6.72 1.93
N VAL A 25 28.67 6.77 0.96
CA VAL A 25 28.81 6.08 -0.32
C VAL A 25 29.21 7.13 -1.35
N GLU A 26 30.50 7.17 -1.68
CA GLU A 26 31.02 7.91 -2.82
C GLU A 26 30.37 7.38 -4.11
N ARG A 27 29.66 8.24 -4.82
CA ARG A 27 29.26 7.98 -6.20
C ARG A 27 30.31 8.60 -7.12
N GLU A 28 31.11 7.73 -7.74
CA GLU A 28 32.02 8.11 -8.81
C GLU A 28 31.26 8.79 -9.95
N ALA A 29 31.68 10.00 -10.28
CA ALA A 29 31.22 10.75 -11.42
C ALA A 29 31.84 10.17 -12.71
N VAL A 30 31.03 9.52 -13.55
CA VAL A 30 31.42 9.13 -14.89
C VAL A 30 31.58 10.38 -15.76
N LYS A 31 32.84 10.80 -15.96
CA LYS A 31 33.21 11.84 -16.92
C LYS A 31 33.06 11.33 -18.35
N SER A 32 32.04 11.81 -19.06
CA SER A 32 31.91 11.68 -20.52
C SER A 32 33.05 12.42 -21.22
N LYS A 33 34.00 11.66 -21.77
CA LYS A 33 35.17 12.19 -22.48
C LYS A 33 34.76 12.61 -23.91
N ARG A 34 34.59 13.92 -24.11
CA ARG A 34 34.65 14.57 -25.43
C ARG A 34 35.95 14.16 -26.13
N ARG A 35 35.85 13.61 -27.34
CA ARG A 35 36.96 13.52 -28.30
C ARG A 35 36.75 14.57 -29.37
N GLN A 36 37.54 15.64 -29.28
CA GLN A 36 37.87 16.51 -30.40
C GLN A 36 39.15 15.97 -31.07
N ASP A 37 39.05 15.85 -32.39
CA ASP A 37 40.01 16.25 -33.41
C ASP A 37 41.49 15.90 -33.25
N LEU A 38 41.99 15.10 -34.20
CA LEU A 38 43.32 15.31 -34.77
C LEU A 38 43.31 14.90 -36.26
N MET A 39 43.48 15.90 -37.12
CA MET A 39 43.83 15.75 -38.54
C MET A 39 45.35 15.63 -38.70
N SER A 40 45.76 14.76 -39.64
CA SER A 40 46.99 14.72 -40.49
C SER A 40 47.41 13.26 -40.67
N GLY A 41 47.76 12.70 -41.82
CA GLY A 41 48.04 13.18 -43.17
C GLY A 41 49.12 12.27 -43.77
N ALA A 42 48.81 11.42 -44.76
CA ALA A 42 49.74 10.75 -45.70
C ALA A 42 48.90 9.81 -46.62
N SER A 43 48.70 10.13 -47.91
CA SER A 43 49.57 9.83 -49.07
C SER A 43 49.57 8.34 -49.47
N GLY A 44 48.94 8.05 -50.61
CA GLY A 44 48.99 6.74 -51.30
C GLY A 44 47.86 6.59 -52.33
N ASN A 45 48.17 6.74 -53.62
CA ASN A 45 47.24 6.61 -54.77
C ASN A 45 47.12 5.12 -55.22
N PRO A 46 46.25 4.74 -56.19
CA PRO A 46 45.21 3.72 -56.01
C PRO A 46 45.46 2.44 -56.82
N PRO A 47 44.49 1.49 -56.84
CA PRO A 47 44.06 1.01 -58.15
C PRO A 47 42.54 0.97 -58.34
N ARG A 48 42.15 1.30 -59.57
CA ARG A 48 40.82 1.16 -60.17
C ARG A 48 40.44 -0.32 -60.25
N PHE A 49 39.17 -0.67 -60.08
CA PHE A 49 38.51 -1.68 -60.93
C PHE A 49 36.96 -1.57 -60.86
N ASN A 50 36.40 -1.36 -62.05
CA ASN A 50 35.05 -1.60 -62.59
C ASN A 50 33.81 -1.67 -61.68
N THR A 51 32.91 -0.72 -61.95
CA THR A 51 31.45 -0.85 -61.91
C THR A 51 30.94 -2.08 -62.68
N PRO A 52 29.88 -2.71 -62.17
CA PRO A 52 28.77 -3.12 -63.01
C PRO A 52 27.50 -2.38 -62.58
N GLN A 53 26.94 -1.63 -63.52
CA GLN A 53 25.53 -1.23 -63.49
C GLN A 53 24.69 -2.51 -63.54
N GLY A 54 24.13 -2.89 -62.40
CA GLY A 54 23.14 -3.96 -62.29
C GLY A 54 21.81 -3.37 -61.85
N ASN A 55 20.92 -3.09 -62.81
CA ASN A 55 19.51 -2.85 -62.54
C ASN A 55 18.90 -4.14 -61.94
N VAL A 56 18.81 -4.22 -60.61
CA VAL A 56 18.01 -5.27 -59.96
C VAL A 56 16.60 -4.74 -59.77
N HIS A 57 15.76 -5.04 -60.75
CA HIS A 57 14.33 -4.86 -60.69
C HIS A 57 13.75 -5.85 -59.65
N LEU A 58 13.58 -5.39 -58.40
CA LEU A 58 12.88 -6.12 -57.34
C LEU A 58 11.38 -6.20 -57.68
N THR A 59 11.00 -7.22 -58.45
CA THR A 59 9.60 -7.64 -58.54
C THR A 59 9.22 -8.31 -57.24
N VAL A 60 8.53 -7.57 -56.38
CA VAL A 60 7.78 -8.12 -55.25
C VAL A 60 6.72 -9.06 -55.83
N ARG A 61 7.02 -10.36 -55.91
CA ARG A 61 6.01 -11.41 -56.11
C ARG A 61 5.20 -11.55 -54.82
N ARG A 62 4.33 -10.58 -54.56
CA ARG A 62 3.19 -10.72 -53.66
C ARG A 62 2.04 -11.31 -54.45
N ARG A 63 1.85 -12.62 -54.37
CA ARG A 63 0.54 -13.28 -54.42
C ARG A 63 0.71 -14.77 -54.16
N ASP A 64 -0.14 -15.27 -53.26
CA ASP A 64 -0.58 -16.67 -53.17
C ASP A 64 0.08 -17.63 -52.16
N GLU A 65 0.60 -17.16 -51.03
CA GLU A 65 0.84 -18.04 -49.87
C GLU A 65 -0.37 -18.18 -48.92
N ASN A 66 -1.37 -17.31 -49.02
CA ASN A 66 -2.55 -17.37 -48.16
C ASN A 66 -3.56 -18.47 -48.52
N ALA A 67 -3.37 -19.19 -49.63
CA ALA A 67 -4.35 -20.15 -50.16
C ALA A 67 -4.31 -21.56 -49.53
N ARG A 68 -3.30 -21.90 -48.70
CA ARG A 68 -3.07 -23.28 -48.20
C ARG A 68 -3.51 -23.58 -46.77
N ILE A 69 -4.18 -22.64 -46.08
CA ILE A 69 -4.55 -22.81 -44.67
C ILE A 69 -5.94 -23.45 -44.56
N PRO A 70 -6.11 -24.59 -43.84
CA PRO A 70 -7.40 -25.25 -43.68
C PRO A 70 -8.44 -24.33 -43.00
N PRO A 71 -9.75 -24.45 -43.32
CA PRO A 71 -10.79 -23.50 -42.90
C PRO A 71 -10.88 -23.28 -41.38
N ARG A 72 -10.63 -24.33 -40.57
CA ARG A 72 -10.61 -24.24 -39.09
C ARG A 72 -9.47 -23.39 -38.56
N GLU A 73 -8.28 -23.45 -39.17
CA GLU A 73 -7.13 -22.62 -38.80
C GLU A 73 -7.28 -21.17 -39.26
N ARG A 74 -7.97 -20.94 -40.38
CA ARG A 74 -8.32 -19.58 -40.81
C ARG A 74 -9.27 -18.92 -39.82
N ALA A 75 -10.30 -19.64 -39.36
CA ALA A 75 -11.25 -19.13 -38.38
C ALA A 75 -10.58 -18.86 -37.02
N SER A 76 -9.71 -19.75 -36.54
CA SER A 76 -9.01 -19.54 -35.26
C SER A 76 -7.93 -18.44 -35.35
N ARG A 77 -7.23 -18.32 -36.48
CA ARG A 77 -6.34 -17.17 -36.75
C ARG A 77 -7.11 -15.87 -36.88
N GLN A 78 -8.20 -15.83 -37.63
CA GLN A 78 -9.04 -14.64 -37.77
C GLN A 78 -9.67 -14.24 -36.45
N ALA A 79 -10.11 -15.19 -35.62
CA ALA A 79 -10.59 -14.93 -34.27
C ALA A 79 -9.49 -14.34 -33.40
N ARG A 80 -8.28 -14.94 -33.36
CA ARG A 80 -7.12 -14.38 -32.65
C ARG A 80 -6.73 -13.00 -33.15
N GLN A 81 -6.72 -12.80 -34.47
CA GLN A 81 -6.40 -11.51 -35.10
C GLN A 81 -7.46 -10.47 -34.76
N ALA A 82 -8.74 -10.84 -34.79
CA ALA A 82 -9.85 -9.98 -34.41
C ALA A 82 -9.82 -9.62 -32.92
N THR A 83 -9.49 -10.56 -32.04
CA THR A 83 -9.29 -10.30 -30.60
C THR A 83 -8.16 -9.29 -30.35
N ILE A 84 -7.01 -9.47 -31.03
CA ILE A 84 -5.86 -8.56 -30.92
C ILE A 84 -6.22 -7.16 -31.46
N VAL A 85 -6.87 -7.08 -32.61
CA VAL A 85 -7.32 -5.80 -33.20
C VAL A 85 -8.35 -5.11 -32.31
N SER A 86 -9.32 -5.85 -31.75
CA SER A 86 -10.29 -5.28 -30.81
C SER A 86 -9.65 -4.79 -29.51
N ALA A 87 -8.62 -5.48 -29.01
CA ALA A 87 -7.88 -5.07 -27.81
C ALA A 87 -7.04 -3.81 -28.06
N LEU A 88 -6.43 -3.70 -29.24
CA LEU A 88 -5.71 -2.50 -29.70
C LEU A 88 -6.65 -1.30 -29.87
N GLN A 89 -7.86 -1.51 -30.39
CA GLN A 89 -8.88 -0.46 -30.53
C GLN A 89 -9.36 0.09 -29.18
N LEU A 90 -9.30 -0.71 -28.12
CA LEU A 90 -9.72 -0.34 -26.76
C LEU A 90 -8.56 0.14 -25.85
N GLN A 91 -7.34 0.23 -26.37
CA GLN A 91 -6.11 0.49 -25.58
C GLN A 91 -6.00 -0.41 -24.32
N ARG A 92 -6.55 -1.63 -24.39
CA ARG A 92 -6.49 -2.59 -23.28
C ARG A 92 -5.30 -3.49 -23.49
N GLU A 93 -4.30 -3.34 -22.61
CA GLU A 93 -3.20 -4.30 -22.54
C GLU A 93 -3.76 -5.71 -22.30
N PRO A 94 -3.33 -6.72 -23.07
CA PRO A 94 -3.77 -8.08 -22.85
C PRO A 94 -3.33 -8.56 -21.47
N LYS A 95 -4.13 -9.44 -20.84
CA LYS A 95 -3.77 -10.03 -19.56
C LYS A 95 -2.46 -10.81 -19.72
N ASP A 96 -1.55 -10.60 -18.78
CA ASP A 96 -0.25 -11.24 -18.72
C ASP A 96 -0.44 -12.69 -18.27
N SER A 97 -0.18 -13.63 -19.19
CA SER A 97 -0.32 -15.06 -18.93
C SER A 97 0.65 -15.60 -17.89
N SER A 98 1.70 -14.84 -17.53
CA SER A 98 2.65 -15.23 -16.49
C SER A 98 2.12 -15.03 -15.06
N LEU A 99 1.05 -14.25 -14.89
CA LEU A 99 0.40 -14.05 -13.60
C LEU A 99 -0.69 -15.09 -13.37
N HIS A 100 -0.37 -16.11 -12.57
CA HIS A 100 -1.30 -17.18 -12.23
C HIS A 100 -2.19 -16.90 -11.01
N TYR A 101 -2.10 -15.71 -10.40
CA TYR A 101 -2.94 -15.34 -9.27
C TYR A 101 -3.73 -14.08 -9.59
N THR A 102 -5.03 -14.14 -9.33
CA THR A 102 -5.97 -13.01 -9.46
C THR A 102 -6.67 -12.89 -8.12
N LEU A 103 -6.85 -11.67 -7.64
CA LEU A 103 -7.62 -11.44 -6.42
C LEU A 103 -9.11 -11.59 -6.75
N PRO A 104 -9.97 -11.89 -5.75
CA PRO A 104 -11.41 -11.79 -5.94
C PRO A 104 -11.77 -10.39 -6.42
N ARG A 105 -12.85 -10.28 -7.19
CA ARG A 105 -13.43 -8.99 -7.59
C ARG A 105 -13.69 -8.13 -6.35
N GLU A 106 -13.48 -6.83 -6.49
CA GLU A 106 -13.78 -5.88 -5.43
C GLU A 106 -15.25 -5.97 -5.00
N SER A 107 -15.48 -5.82 -3.70
CA SER A 107 -16.81 -5.68 -3.12
C SER A 107 -17.14 -4.20 -2.95
N ASP A 108 -18.36 -3.81 -3.32
CA ASP A 108 -18.87 -2.44 -3.10
C ASP A 108 -18.97 -2.10 -1.59
N PHE A 109 -19.00 -3.12 -0.72
CA PHE A 109 -19.09 -3.01 0.74
C PHE A 109 -17.88 -3.62 1.45
N GLY A 110 -17.72 -3.28 2.73
CA GLY A 110 -16.63 -3.78 3.57
C GLY A 110 -15.37 -2.92 3.53
N CYS A 111 -14.30 -3.42 4.16
CA CYS A 111 -13.08 -2.66 4.46
C CYS A 111 -11.99 -2.73 3.39
N ILE A 112 -12.23 -3.41 2.26
CA ILE A 112 -11.24 -3.60 1.19
C ILE A 112 -11.56 -2.67 0.03
N GLU A 113 -10.55 -2.00 -0.52
CA GLU A 113 -10.66 -1.12 -1.69
C GLU A 113 -9.54 -1.41 -2.69
N TYR A 114 -9.88 -1.50 -3.99
CA TYR A 114 -8.92 -1.64 -5.07
C TYR A 114 -8.77 -0.33 -5.84
N LYS A 115 -7.52 0.06 -6.12
CA LYS A 115 -7.25 1.23 -6.96
C LYS A 115 -6.08 0.99 -7.87
N LEU A 116 -6.32 1.11 -9.18
CA LEU A 116 -5.26 0.96 -10.16
C LEU A 116 -4.17 2.03 -9.99
N LYS A 117 -4.54 3.30 -9.89
CA LYS A 117 -3.60 4.44 -9.78
C LYS A 117 -4.23 5.63 -9.06
N MET A 118 -3.44 6.31 -8.23
CA MET A 118 -3.88 7.49 -7.46
C MET A 118 -2.82 8.60 -7.46
N SER A 119 -2.18 8.88 -8.60
CA SER A 119 -1.13 9.89 -8.66
C SER A 119 -1.70 11.31 -8.70
N SER A 120 -1.38 12.14 -7.72
CA SER A 120 -1.64 13.60 -7.69
C SER A 120 -3.07 13.99 -8.12
N PRO A 121 -4.11 13.53 -7.39
CA PRO A 121 -5.49 13.88 -7.71
C PRO A 121 -5.72 15.39 -7.55
N HIS A 122 -6.57 15.95 -8.43
CA HIS A 122 -7.10 17.30 -8.26
C HIS A 122 -7.78 17.44 -6.87
N PRO A 123 -7.77 18.60 -6.21
CA PRO A 123 -8.32 18.76 -4.85
C PRO A 123 -9.73 18.19 -4.65
N ILE A 124 -10.63 18.40 -5.61
CA ILE A 124 -12.00 17.82 -5.58
C ILE A 124 -11.95 16.29 -5.58
N ARG A 125 -11.11 15.70 -6.45
CA ARG A 125 -10.95 14.24 -6.53
C ARG A 125 -10.33 13.68 -5.24
N LEU A 126 -9.39 14.42 -4.63
CA LEU A 126 -8.81 14.04 -3.35
C LEU A 126 -9.89 13.98 -2.25
N GLN A 127 -10.78 14.97 -2.17
CA GLN A 127 -11.89 14.96 -1.21
C GLN A 127 -12.81 13.75 -1.40
N GLN A 128 -13.16 13.41 -2.64
CA GLN A 128 -13.94 12.20 -2.93
C GLN A 128 -13.25 10.92 -2.45
N LEU A 129 -11.93 10.82 -2.67
CA LEU A 129 -11.15 9.68 -2.21
C LEU A 129 -11.09 9.60 -0.68
N ILE A 130 -11.04 10.73 0.00
CA ILE A 130 -11.08 10.81 1.47
C ILE A 130 -12.43 10.31 1.99
N THR A 131 -13.54 10.78 1.42
CA THR A 131 -14.88 10.30 1.78
C THR A 131 -14.99 8.79 1.56
N GLN A 132 -14.42 8.27 0.48
CA GLN A 132 -14.38 6.84 0.22
C GLN A 132 -13.57 6.07 1.27
N MET A 133 -12.38 6.57 1.65
CA MET A 133 -11.58 5.96 2.72
C MET A 133 -12.31 6.00 4.06
N GLN A 134 -13.00 7.10 4.36
CA GLN A 134 -13.81 7.21 5.57
C GLN A 134 -14.91 6.16 5.62
N PHE A 135 -15.59 5.91 4.49
CA PHE A 135 -16.59 4.85 4.37
C PHE A 135 -16.00 3.46 4.61
N ARG A 136 -14.86 3.14 3.97
CA ARG A 136 -14.18 1.85 4.17
C ARG A 136 -13.74 1.63 5.61
N LEU A 137 -13.23 2.68 6.27
CA LEU A 137 -12.88 2.64 7.69
C LEU A 137 -14.10 2.44 8.60
N SER A 138 -15.27 3.02 8.27
CA SER A 138 -16.48 2.76 9.07
C SER A 138 -16.99 1.32 8.91
N GLU A 139 -16.92 0.78 7.70
CA GLU A 139 -17.34 -0.60 7.43
C GLU A 139 -16.41 -1.64 8.08
N GLY A 140 -15.13 -1.28 8.30
CA GLY A 140 -14.12 -2.14 8.91
C GLY A 140 -13.80 -1.82 10.36
N GLU A 141 -14.71 -1.21 11.12
CA GLU A 141 -14.52 -0.89 12.55
C GLU A 141 -13.23 -0.10 12.85
N GLY A 142 -12.84 0.80 11.95
CA GLY A 142 -11.62 1.60 12.05
C GLY A 142 -10.44 1.05 11.26
N GLU A 143 -10.59 -0.08 10.56
CA GLU A 143 -9.57 -0.66 9.70
C GLU A 143 -10.00 -0.66 8.22
N ALA A 144 -9.04 -0.50 7.31
CA ALA A 144 -9.24 -0.64 5.87
C ALA A 144 -7.98 -1.13 5.16
N PHE A 145 -8.17 -1.86 4.06
CA PHE A 145 -7.09 -2.43 3.25
C PHE A 145 -7.18 -1.93 1.81
N TYR A 146 -6.11 -1.28 1.36
CA TYR A 146 -6.01 -0.73 0.01
C TYR A 146 -5.04 -1.56 -0.83
N TYR A 147 -5.53 -2.06 -1.96
CA TYR A 147 -4.70 -2.70 -2.98
C TYR A 147 -4.42 -1.71 -4.11
N LEU A 148 -3.18 -1.25 -4.19
CA LEU A 148 -2.71 -0.33 -5.22
C LEU A 148 -2.15 -1.10 -6.42
N GLY A 149 -2.47 -0.64 -7.64
CA GLY A 149 -2.09 -1.32 -8.88
C GLY A 149 -3.00 -2.50 -9.23
N VAL A 150 -4.12 -2.66 -8.53
CA VAL A 150 -5.12 -3.71 -8.78
C VAL A 150 -6.35 -3.08 -9.42
N ASP A 151 -6.87 -3.73 -10.46
CA ASP A 151 -8.10 -3.33 -11.15
C ASP A 151 -9.33 -3.82 -10.36
N ASP A 152 -10.51 -3.23 -10.59
CA ASP A 152 -11.73 -3.53 -9.83
C ASP A 152 -12.15 -5.02 -9.97
N ASP A 153 -11.78 -5.64 -11.10
CA ASP A 153 -11.97 -7.08 -11.35
C ASP A 153 -10.98 -7.99 -10.58
N GLY A 154 -10.12 -7.41 -9.74
CA GLY A 154 -9.09 -8.13 -8.95
C GLY A 154 -7.81 -8.46 -9.73
N TYR A 155 -7.66 -7.96 -10.96
CA TYR A 155 -6.49 -8.21 -11.79
C TYR A 155 -5.30 -7.32 -11.36
N PRO A 156 -4.15 -7.89 -10.98
CA PRO A 156 -3.00 -7.11 -10.53
C PRO A 156 -2.20 -6.55 -11.72
N LYS A 157 -2.71 -5.49 -12.34
CA LYS A 157 -2.07 -4.83 -13.49
C LYS A 157 -0.71 -4.21 -13.14
N GLY A 158 -0.57 -3.72 -11.92
CA GLY A 158 0.65 -3.12 -11.39
C GLY A 158 0.91 -1.70 -11.89
N LEU A 159 1.79 -1.03 -11.15
CA LEU A 159 2.30 0.30 -11.42
C LEU A 159 3.83 0.28 -11.52
N ASP A 160 4.36 1.23 -12.29
CA ASP A 160 5.79 1.55 -12.24
C ASP A 160 6.14 2.18 -10.89
N ALA A 161 7.40 2.06 -10.49
CA ALA A 161 7.91 2.62 -9.23
C ALA A 161 7.45 4.07 -8.94
N PRO A 162 7.64 5.06 -9.84
CA PRO A 162 7.23 6.45 -9.54
C PRO A 162 5.71 6.61 -9.39
N ASN A 163 4.93 5.84 -10.14
CA ASN A 163 3.47 5.88 -10.05
C ASN A 163 2.96 5.24 -8.76
N LEU A 164 3.62 4.18 -8.30
CA LEU A 164 3.33 3.51 -7.05
C LEU A 164 3.66 4.43 -5.86
N ASP A 165 4.84 5.05 -5.87
CA ASP A 165 5.28 5.98 -4.82
C ASP A 165 4.34 7.19 -4.72
N ALA A 166 3.93 7.78 -5.86
CA ALA A 166 2.96 8.87 -5.88
C ALA A 166 1.57 8.46 -5.34
N SER A 167 1.16 7.20 -5.59
CA SER A 167 -0.10 6.67 -5.08
C SER A 167 -0.03 6.42 -3.57
N LEU A 168 1.10 5.91 -3.07
CA LEU A 168 1.35 5.76 -1.62
C LEU A 168 1.38 7.11 -0.91
N ALA A 169 2.02 8.13 -1.49
CA ALA A 169 2.00 9.48 -0.95
C ALA A 169 0.58 10.05 -0.84
N THR A 170 -0.27 9.77 -1.84
CA THR A 170 -1.67 10.17 -1.82
C THR A 170 -2.45 9.43 -0.74
N ILE A 171 -2.24 8.12 -0.56
CA ILE A 171 -2.83 7.34 0.54
C ILE A 171 -2.47 7.93 1.90
N ASN A 172 -1.19 8.27 2.11
CA ASN A 172 -0.74 8.89 3.36
C ASN A 172 -1.39 10.25 3.60
N ALA A 173 -1.54 11.07 2.55
CA ALA A 173 -2.21 12.37 2.65
C ALA A 173 -3.69 12.24 3.05
N MET A 174 -4.39 11.23 2.50
CA MET A 174 -5.79 10.95 2.85
C MET A 174 -5.92 10.43 4.28
N ALA A 175 -5.09 9.47 4.67
CA ALA A 175 -5.06 8.91 6.02
C ALA A 175 -4.81 10.02 7.06
N THR A 176 -3.86 10.93 6.78
CA THR A 176 -3.54 12.07 7.65
C THR A 176 -4.76 12.97 7.89
N GLN A 177 -5.56 13.26 6.85
CA GLN A 177 -6.78 14.06 6.99
C GLN A 177 -7.86 13.38 7.84
N LEU A 178 -7.89 12.04 7.83
CA LEU A 178 -8.81 11.24 8.64
C LEU A 178 -8.25 10.87 10.01
N ARG A 179 -7.09 11.44 10.41
CA ARG A 179 -6.35 11.07 11.64
C ARG A 179 -6.10 9.55 11.72
N ALA A 180 -5.85 8.94 10.58
CA ALA A 180 -5.51 7.54 10.42
C ALA A 180 -4.03 7.36 10.09
N ILE A 181 -3.51 6.17 10.37
CA ILE A 181 -2.15 5.76 10.06
C ILE A 181 -2.21 4.79 8.88
N ALA A 182 -1.42 5.07 7.84
CA ALA A 182 -1.26 4.19 6.70
C ALA A 182 0.07 3.44 6.80
N THR A 183 0.03 2.11 6.74
CA THR A 183 1.19 1.22 6.84
C THR A 183 1.26 0.32 5.62
N LEU A 184 2.39 0.34 4.91
CA LEU A 184 2.65 -0.58 3.82
C LEU A 184 2.84 -2.00 4.39
N VAL A 185 1.93 -2.92 4.08
CA VAL A 185 2.00 -4.31 4.55
C VAL A 185 2.97 -5.12 3.70
N ARG A 186 2.78 -5.06 2.37
CA ARG A 186 3.64 -5.77 1.42
C ARG A 186 3.55 -5.18 0.03
N CYS A 187 4.58 -5.44 -0.77
CA CYS A 187 4.52 -5.29 -2.23
C CYS A 187 4.52 -6.65 -2.89
N PHE A 188 3.86 -6.75 -4.05
CA PHE A 188 3.75 -8.00 -4.80
C PHE A 188 3.84 -7.75 -6.32
N PRO A 189 4.21 -8.77 -7.13
CA PRO A 189 4.39 -8.61 -8.57
C PRO A 189 3.07 -8.33 -9.31
N GLY A 190 3.04 -7.27 -10.12
CA GLY A 190 1.97 -7.00 -11.08
C GLY A 190 2.35 -7.43 -12.51
N ALA A 191 1.48 -7.14 -13.46
CA ALA A 191 1.65 -7.54 -14.85
C ALA A 191 2.88 -6.86 -15.48
N HIS A 192 3.53 -7.55 -16.42
CA HIS A 192 4.63 -7.01 -17.20
C HIS A 192 5.80 -6.45 -16.35
N GLY A 193 6.11 -7.11 -15.22
CA GLY A 193 7.21 -6.73 -14.33
C GLY A 193 6.92 -5.50 -13.46
N ARG A 194 5.69 -4.99 -13.45
CA ARG A 194 5.26 -3.88 -12.57
C ARG A 194 5.01 -4.38 -11.14
N ARG A 195 4.71 -3.46 -10.22
CA ARG A 195 4.47 -3.77 -8.81
C ARG A 195 3.12 -3.28 -8.32
N CYS A 196 2.55 -4.03 -7.40
CA CYS A 196 1.37 -3.67 -6.63
C CYS A 196 1.76 -3.53 -5.14
N ALA A 197 0.89 -2.90 -4.36
CA ALA A 197 1.07 -2.75 -2.92
C ALA A 197 -0.23 -3.02 -2.16
N LEU A 198 -0.10 -3.66 -1.00
CA LEU A 198 -1.16 -3.75 -0.01
C LEU A 198 -0.82 -2.80 1.13
N VAL A 199 -1.72 -1.85 1.40
CA VAL A 199 -1.59 -0.86 2.47
C VAL A 199 -2.70 -1.09 3.47
N HIS A 200 -2.34 -1.15 4.75
CA HIS A 200 -3.28 -1.18 5.86
C HIS A 200 -3.48 0.25 6.39
N ILE A 201 -4.73 0.66 6.50
CA ILE A 201 -5.13 1.95 7.06
C ILE A 201 -5.84 1.67 8.36
N GLN A 202 -5.34 2.23 9.45
CA GLN A 202 -5.94 2.10 10.76
C GLN A 202 -6.25 3.49 11.29
N ARG A 203 -7.51 3.73 11.66
CA ARG A 203 -7.90 4.97 12.32
C ARG A 203 -7.06 5.11 13.57
N GLY A 204 -6.36 6.24 13.70
CA GLY A 204 -5.63 6.54 14.91
C GLY A 204 -6.65 6.57 16.03
N THR A 205 -6.38 5.86 17.10
CA THR A 205 -7.13 6.04 18.33
C THR A 205 -6.99 7.52 18.67
N GLN A 206 -8.07 8.30 18.56
CA GLN A 206 -8.27 9.30 19.60
C GLN A 206 -8.13 8.54 20.92
N GLU A 207 -7.71 9.21 21.97
CA GLU A 207 -7.86 8.69 23.33
C GLU A 207 -9.36 8.51 23.71
N GLU A 208 -10.19 7.94 22.82
CA GLU A 208 -11.32 7.14 23.20
C GLU A 208 -10.72 5.97 23.97
N VAL A 209 -10.63 6.16 25.28
CA VAL A 209 -10.46 5.08 26.24
C VAL A 209 -11.60 4.10 25.96
N CYS A 210 -11.34 3.13 25.09
CA CYS A 210 -12.21 2.00 24.87
C CYS A 210 -12.21 1.24 26.20
N TYR A 211 -13.21 1.51 27.03
CA TYR A 211 -13.43 0.74 28.23
C TYR A 211 -14.03 -0.60 27.80
N THR A 212 -13.41 -1.69 28.20
CA THR A 212 -14.07 -2.98 28.16
C THR A 212 -14.99 -3.05 29.38
N ASP A 213 -16.31 -3.03 29.17
CA ASP A 213 -17.28 -3.29 30.24
C ASP A 213 -17.23 -4.78 30.62
N LEU A 214 -16.58 -5.09 31.74
CA LEU A 214 -16.48 -6.45 32.28
C LEU A 214 -17.59 -6.67 33.32
N ARG A 215 -18.57 -7.51 32.97
CA ARG A 215 -19.63 -7.93 33.89
C ARG A 215 -19.25 -9.23 34.60
N VAL A 216 -18.91 -9.12 35.88
CA VAL A 216 -18.51 -10.26 36.71
C VAL A 216 -19.65 -10.62 37.68
N ALA A 217 -20.11 -11.86 37.63
CA ALA A 217 -21.08 -12.41 38.58
C ALA A 217 -20.38 -13.34 39.59
N VAL A 218 -20.70 -13.21 40.87
CA VAL A 218 -20.16 -14.06 41.95
C VAL A 218 -21.27 -14.96 42.49
N ALA A 219 -21.10 -16.28 42.39
CA ALA A 219 -22.08 -17.27 42.82
C ALA A 219 -21.44 -18.34 43.74
N GLY A 220 -22.26 -18.98 44.59
CA GLY A 220 -21.80 -19.95 45.60
C GLY A 220 -22.74 -20.10 46.80
N CYS A 221 -22.53 -21.13 47.62
CA CYS A 221 -23.35 -21.46 48.79
C CYS A 221 -23.51 -20.31 49.80
N VAL A 222 -24.53 -20.39 50.66
CA VAL A 222 -24.67 -19.47 51.80
C VAL A 222 -23.40 -19.51 52.65
N ASP A 223 -22.97 -18.35 53.15
CA ASP A 223 -21.75 -18.16 53.95
C ASP A 223 -20.40 -18.48 53.28
N SER A 224 -20.38 -18.72 51.96
CA SER A 224 -19.12 -18.94 51.21
C SER A 224 -18.24 -17.69 51.02
N GLY A 225 -18.56 -16.58 51.70
CA GLY A 225 -17.78 -15.35 51.64
C GLY A 225 -17.94 -14.49 50.37
N LYS A 226 -18.98 -14.70 49.55
CA LYS A 226 -19.20 -13.94 48.29
C LYS A 226 -19.21 -12.42 48.50
N SER A 227 -20.10 -11.96 49.38
CA SER A 227 -20.24 -10.54 49.71
C SER A 227 -18.98 -9.99 50.39
N THR A 228 -18.31 -10.82 51.19
CA THR A 228 -17.03 -10.48 51.81
C THR A 228 -15.94 -10.25 50.75
N LEU A 229 -15.81 -11.12 49.75
CA LEU A 229 -14.83 -10.98 48.66
C LEU A 229 -15.10 -9.71 47.83
N VAL A 230 -16.36 -9.46 47.47
CA VAL A 230 -16.75 -8.23 46.76
C VAL A 230 -16.36 -7.01 47.60
N ALA A 231 -16.63 -7.01 48.90
CA ALA A 231 -16.31 -5.90 49.79
C ALA A 231 -14.80 -5.64 49.87
N VAL A 232 -14.00 -6.68 50.12
CA VAL A 232 -12.53 -6.57 50.23
C VAL A 232 -11.92 -5.96 48.98
N LEU A 233 -12.44 -6.30 47.79
CA LEU A 233 -11.94 -5.80 46.51
C LEU A 233 -12.45 -4.40 46.14
N THR A 234 -13.60 -3.98 46.67
CA THR A 234 -14.26 -2.71 46.27
C THR A 234 -14.11 -1.59 47.29
N HIS A 235 -13.93 -1.90 48.56
CA HIS A 235 -13.94 -0.93 49.68
C HIS A 235 -12.57 -0.63 50.27
N GLY A 236 -11.49 -1.01 49.57
CA GLY A 236 -10.14 -0.66 49.95
C GLY A 236 -9.89 0.85 49.97
N ARG A 237 -8.92 1.29 50.77
CA ARG A 237 -8.49 2.70 50.86
C ARG A 237 -7.04 2.82 50.42
N ASN A 238 -6.73 3.86 49.65
CA ASN A 238 -5.36 4.17 49.20
C ASN A 238 -4.63 3.00 48.50
N GLY A 239 -5.36 2.11 47.82
CA GLY A 239 -4.80 0.95 47.13
C GLY A 239 -4.61 -0.29 48.00
N GLU A 240 -4.96 -0.24 49.29
CA GLU A 240 -4.96 -1.41 50.17
C GLU A 240 -6.38 -1.99 50.32
N PRO A 241 -6.56 -3.31 50.26
CA PRO A 241 -7.85 -3.96 50.44
C PRO A 241 -8.31 -3.85 51.91
N ASP A 242 -9.61 -3.63 52.14
CA ASP A 242 -10.18 -3.66 53.49
C ASP A 242 -10.40 -5.13 53.90
N LEU A 243 -9.43 -5.68 54.62
CA LEU A 243 -9.39 -7.10 54.96
C LEU A 243 -10.47 -7.47 55.97
N ASP A 244 -11.18 -8.57 55.69
CA ASP A 244 -12.19 -9.07 56.62
C ASP A 244 -11.54 -9.67 57.88
N SER A 245 -12.11 -9.37 59.05
CA SER A 245 -11.67 -9.90 60.35
C SER A 245 -12.08 -11.36 60.61
N GLY A 246 -12.62 -12.05 59.59
CA GLY A 246 -13.23 -13.37 59.71
C GLY A 246 -14.58 -13.37 60.44
N ARG A 247 -15.09 -12.20 60.83
CA ARG A 247 -16.41 -12.01 61.47
C ARG A 247 -17.41 -11.30 60.55
N GLY A 248 -17.07 -11.10 59.28
CA GLY A 248 -17.91 -10.40 58.31
C GLY A 248 -17.97 -8.89 58.54
N SER A 249 -16.86 -8.27 58.95
CA SER A 249 -16.74 -6.81 58.99
C SER A 249 -16.78 -6.22 57.58
N ALA A 250 -16.11 -6.85 56.62
CA ALA A 250 -16.09 -6.35 55.25
C ALA A 250 -17.47 -6.45 54.58
N ARG A 251 -18.25 -7.51 54.85
CA ARG A 251 -19.57 -7.71 54.21
C ARG A 251 -20.59 -6.60 54.54
N MET A 252 -20.42 -5.89 55.66
CA MET A 252 -21.30 -4.78 56.07
C MET A 252 -21.12 -3.54 55.18
N ALA A 253 -20.04 -3.45 54.41
CA ALA A 253 -19.79 -2.33 53.51
C ALA A 253 -20.54 -2.44 52.18
N VAL A 254 -21.01 -3.64 51.79
CA VAL A 254 -21.66 -3.93 50.50
C VAL A 254 -23.18 -4.14 50.63
N LEU A 255 -23.71 -4.11 51.86
CA LEU A 255 -25.16 -4.15 52.16
C LEU A 255 -25.74 -2.74 52.27
#